data_AF-A0A519KI85-F1
#
_entry.id   AF-A0A519KI85-F1
#
_cell.length_a   1.000
_cell.length_b   1.000
_cell.length_c   1.000
_cell.angle_alpha   90.00
_cell.angle_beta   90.00
_cell.angle_gamma   90.00
#
_symmetry.space_group_name_H-M   'P 1'
#
loop_
_entity.id
_entity.type
_entity.pdbx_description
1 polymer ?
#
loop_
_entity_poly.entity_id
_entity_poly.type
_entity_poly.pdbx_seq_one_letter_code
_entity_poly.pdbx_strand_id
1 'polypeptide(L)'
;NDSVAWHRDKESELGNRPVIASVSFGQVRHFDFRKKDNHQNKYSLPLQHGSLLIMKGDLQTNWEHRIAKSTRPMKPRINLTFRNIREL
;
A
#
# COMPACT_ATOMS: atom_id res chain seq x y z
N ASN A 1 -9.88 13.04 6.62
CA ASN A 1 -10.03 11.72 7.31
C ASN A 1 -10.05 10.56 6.32
N ASP A 2 -9.28 10.67 5.23
CA ASP A 2 -9.36 9.73 4.11
C ASP A 2 -8.64 8.42 4.40
N SER A 3 -9.02 7.39 3.66
CA SER A 3 -8.54 6.03 3.82
C SER A 3 -8.57 5.29 2.50
N VAL A 4 -7.80 4.23 2.44
CA VAL A 4 -7.92 3.20 1.40
C VAL A 4 -8.28 1.91 2.13
N ALA A 5 -9.31 1.20 1.66
CA ALA A 5 -9.72 -0.06 2.26
C ALA A 5 -8.66 -1.16 2.04
N TRP A 6 -8.83 -2.30 2.70
CA TRP A 6 -8.01 -3.48 2.41
C TRP A 6 -8.15 -3.88 0.95
N HIS A 7 -7.03 -3.95 0.23
CA HIS A 7 -6.97 -4.35 -1.17
C HIS A 7 -5.59 -4.91 -1.49
N ARG A 8 -5.43 -5.36 -2.73
CA ARG A 8 -4.16 -5.72 -3.34
C ARG A 8 -4.19 -5.25 -4.79
N ASP A 9 -3.04 -4.84 -5.31
CA ASP A 9 -2.90 -4.46 -6.71
C ASP A 9 -2.82 -5.75 -7.54
N LYS A 10 -3.91 -6.11 -8.22
CA LYS A 10 -4.11 -7.43 -8.88
C LYS A 10 -4.57 -7.30 -10.34
N GLU A 11 -4.44 -6.13 -10.91
CA GLU A 11 -4.80 -5.83 -12.29
C GLU A 11 -3.91 -6.64 -13.24
N SER A 12 -4.50 -7.23 -14.28
CA SER A 12 -3.79 -8.13 -15.22
C SER A 12 -2.60 -7.45 -15.91
N GLU A 13 -2.74 -6.15 -16.19
CA GLU A 13 -1.72 -5.30 -16.83
C GLU A 13 -0.45 -5.14 -15.98
N LEU A 14 -0.48 -5.52 -14.69
CA LEU A 14 0.68 -5.49 -13.79
C LEU A 14 1.54 -6.77 -13.84
N GLY A 15 1.01 -7.84 -14.43
CA GLY A 15 1.63 -9.17 -14.42
C GLY A 15 1.65 -9.85 -13.04
N ASN A 16 2.27 -11.04 -12.95
CA ASN A 16 2.15 -11.91 -11.76
C ASN A 16 2.90 -11.45 -10.51
N ARG A 17 4.00 -10.71 -10.67
CA ARG A 17 4.89 -10.27 -9.56
C ARG A 17 5.30 -8.82 -9.80
N PRO A 18 4.36 -7.87 -9.72
CA PRO A 18 4.66 -6.48 -10.01
C PRO A 18 5.64 -5.91 -8.99
N VAL A 19 6.48 -5.00 -9.46
CA VAL A 19 7.28 -4.13 -8.62
C VAL A 19 6.59 -2.78 -8.59
N ILE A 20 6.15 -2.36 -7.41
CA ILE A 20 5.37 -1.14 -7.21
C ILE A 20 6.14 -0.25 -6.24
N ALA A 21 6.39 0.99 -6.65
CA ALA A 21 7.05 1.99 -5.83
C ALA A 21 6.00 2.98 -5.31
N SER A 22 5.97 3.18 -3.99
CA SER A 22 5.05 4.09 -3.33
C SER A 22 5.83 5.17 -2.59
N VAL A 23 5.70 6.42 -3.03
CA VAL A 23 6.39 7.58 -2.43
C VAL A 23 5.38 8.42 -1.66
N SER A 24 5.68 8.73 -0.40
CA SER A 24 4.78 9.44 0.51
C SER A 24 5.31 10.83 0.88
N PHE A 25 4.45 11.84 0.82
CA PHE A 25 4.74 13.20 1.27
C PHE A 25 3.65 13.72 2.22
N GLY A 26 4.06 14.47 3.22
CA GLY A 26 3.18 15.14 4.17
C GLY A 26 2.94 14.31 5.43
N GLN A 27 1.70 14.27 5.90
CA GLN A 27 1.32 13.61 7.15
C GLN A 27 1.65 12.11 7.15
N VAL A 28 2.36 11.65 8.19
CA VAL A 28 2.68 10.23 8.41
C VAL A 28 1.40 9.42 8.54
N ARG A 29 1.33 8.30 7.81
CA ARG A 29 0.24 7.32 7.89
C ARG A 29 0.81 5.91 7.94
N HIS A 30 0.12 5.03 8.67
CA HIS A 30 0.44 3.62 8.72
C HIS A 30 -0.10 2.92 7.47
N PHE A 31 0.81 2.22 6.78
CA PHE A 31 0.51 1.28 5.72
C PHE A 31 0.40 -0.10 6.36
N ASP A 32 -0.84 -0.54 6.56
CA ASP A 32 -1.11 -1.82 7.21
C ASP A 32 -1.09 -2.92 6.14
N PHE A 33 -0.54 -4.07 6.50
CA PHE A 33 -0.56 -5.32 5.75
C PHE A 33 -1.31 -6.38 6.56
N ARG A 34 -2.06 -7.25 5.88
CA ARG A 34 -2.60 -8.48 6.46
C ARG A 34 -2.47 -9.63 5.48
N LYS A 35 -2.16 -10.84 5.98
CA LYS A 35 -2.06 -12.03 5.14
C LYS A 35 -3.45 -12.46 4.71
N LYS A 36 -3.66 -12.73 3.42
CA LYS A 36 -4.99 -13.03 2.84
C LYS A 36 -5.62 -14.30 3.41
N ASP A 37 -4.81 -15.33 3.66
CA ASP A 37 -5.26 -16.62 4.18
C ASP A 37 -5.36 -16.67 5.71
N ASN A 38 -4.73 -15.72 6.40
CA ASN A 38 -4.79 -15.58 7.86
C ASN A 38 -4.71 -14.10 8.25
N HIS A 39 -5.87 -13.47 8.39
CA HIS A 39 -5.97 -12.06 8.77
C HIS A 39 -5.44 -11.75 10.19
N GLN A 40 -5.05 -12.74 11.00
CA GLN A 40 -4.35 -12.49 12.28
C GLN A 40 -2.90 -12.07 12.05
N ASN A 41 -2.28 -12.51 10.95
CA ASN A 41 -0.94 -12.10 10.57
C ASN A 41 -0.99 -10.70 9.96
N LYS A 42 -0.60 -9.71 10.76
CA LYS A 42 -0.63 -8.29 10.39
C LYS A 42 0.73 -7.64 10.63
N TYR A 43 1.06 -6.69 9.76
CA TYR A 43 2.20 -5.81 9.93
C TYR A 43 1.74 -4.37 9.66
N SER A 44 2.36 -3.40 10.30
CA SER A 44 2.05 -2.00 10.07
C SER A 44 3.34 -1.22 9.94
N LEU A 45 3.44 -0.42 8.88
CA LEU A 45 4.63 0.35 8.57
C LEU A 45 4.30 1.85 8.52
N PRO A 46 4.86 2.69 9.39
CA PRO A 46 4.69 4.13 9.28
C PRO A 46 5.44 4.66 8.05
N LEU A 47 4.72 5.26 7.10
CA LEU A 47 5.32 5.91 5.94
C LEU A 47 5.55 7.39 6.24
N GLN A 48 6.82 7.75 6.42
CA GLN A 48 7.28 9.10 6.74
C GLN A 48 7.22 10.03 5.51
N HIS A 49 7.29 11.34 5.73
CA HIS A 49 7.50 12.30 4.64
C HIS A 49 8.81 11.98 3.89
N GLY A 50 8.74 11.90 2.57
CA GLY A 50 9.88 11.56 1.71
C GLY A 50 10.22 10.07 1.67
N SER A 51 9.45 9.21 2.33
CA SER A 51 9.71 7.77 2.33
C SER A 51 9.34 7.11 0.99
N LEU A 52 10.13 6.09 0.62
CA LEU A 52 9.89 5.19 -0.49
C LEU A 52 9.60 3.78 0.05
N LEU A 53 8.45 3.23 -0.28
CA LEU A 53 8.09 1.82 -0.06
C LEU A 53 8.12 1.07 -1.39
N ILE A 54 8.92 -0.01 -1.45
CA ILE A 54 8.93 -0.94 -2.58
C ILE A 54 8.14 -2.20 -2.22
N MET A 55 7.07 -2.44 -2.96
CA MET A 55 6.29 -3.67 -2.91
C MET A 55 6.74 -4.58 -4.06
N LYS A 56 7.20 -5.79 -3.76
CA LYS A 56 7.72 -6.74 -4.76
C LYS A 56 7.46 -8.19 -4.37
N GLY A 57 7.78 -9.12 -5.28
CA GLY A 57 7.65 -10.56 -5.05
C GLY A 57 6.18 -10.96 -4.92
N ASP A 58 5.86 -11.83 -3.97
CA ASP A 58 4.50 -12.37 -3.79
C ASP A 58 3.62 -11.49 -2.89
N LEU A 59 3.99 -10.23 -2.64
CA LEU A 59 3.24 -9.35 -1.75
C LEU A 59 1.81 -9.17 -2.23
N GLN A 60 1.60 -8.84 -3.51
CA GLN A 60 0.25 -8.67 -4.06
C GLN A 60 -0.51 -9.99 -4.17
N THR A 61 0.18 -11.13 -4.19
CA THR A 61 -0.47 -12.45 -4.21
C THR A 61 -0.99 -12.84 -2.83
N ASN A 62 -0.18 -12.64 -1.79
CA ASN A 62 -0.39 -13.22 -0.46
C ASN A 62 -0.91 -12.22 0.59
N TRP A 63 -0.78 -10.93 0.32
CA TRP A 63 -1.08 -9.88 1.29
C TRP A 63 -2.07 -8.87 0.72
N GLU A 64 -2.91 -8.36 1.60
CA GLU A 64 -3.70 -7.16 1.36
C GLU A 64 -3.11 -6.02 2.19
N HIS A 65 -3.31 -4.80 1.73
CA HIS A 65 -2.85 -3.61 2.40
C HIS A 65 -3.88 -2.48 2.42
N ARG A 66 -3.70 -1.53 3.34
CA ARG A 66 -4.61 -0.40 3.51
C ARG A 66 -3.94 0.83 4.12
N ILE A 67 -4.67 1.94 4.08
CA ILE A 67 -4.45 3.12 4.93
C ILE A 67 -5.73 3.33 5.76
N ALA A 68 -5.71 3.00 7.04
CA ALA A 68 -6.89 3.09 7.92
C ALA A 68 -7.30 4.55 8.18
N LYS A 69 -8.61 4.83 8.34
CA LYS A 69 -9.10 6.14 8.81
C LYS A 69 -8.53 6.44 10.20
N SER A 70 -8.13 7.68 10.41
CA SER A 70 -7.78 8.17 11.75
C SER A 70 -9.04 8.69 12.44
N THR A 71 -9.16 8.40 13.74
CA THR A 71 -10.19 9.02 14.61
C THR A 71 -9.82 10.44 15.03
N ARG A 72 -8.54 10.81 14.90
CA ARG A 72 -8.02 12.15 15.17
C ARG A 72 -7.87 12.94 13.86
N PRO A 73 -8.06 14.27 13.88
CA PRO A 73 -7.78 15.12 12.72
C PRO A 73 -6.34 14.92 12.22
N MET A 74 -6.20 14.76 10.91
CA MET A 74 -4.90 14.53 10.26
C MET A 74 -4.62 15.63 9.24
N LYS A 75 -3.36 16.05 9.14
CA LYS A 75 -2.91 16.94 8.06
C LYS A 75 -2.95 16.20 6.70
N PRO A 76 -2.89 16.91 5.57
CA PRO A 76 -2.86 16.28 4.25
C PRO A 76 -1.65 15.37 4.03
N ARG A 77 -1.85 14.33 3.20
CA ARG A 77 -0.81 13.41 2.72
C ARG A 77 -1.03 13.17 1.23
N ILE A 78 0.04 13.21 0.45
CA ILE A 78 0.06 12.79 -0.96
C ILE A 78 0.83 11.48 -1.05
N ASN A 79 0.31 10.54 -1.84
CA ASN A 79 0.99 9.29 -2.16
C ASN A 79 1.04 9.12 -3.67
N LEU A 80 2.24 8.91 -4.20
CA LEU A 80 2.47 8.62 -5.60
C LEU A 80 2.79 7.14 -5.72
N THR A 81 1.92 6.38 -6.40
CA THR A 81 2.13 4.96 -6.65
C THR A 81 2.54 4.75 -8.10
N PHE A 82 3.80 4.38 -8.31
CA PHE A 82 4.36 4.08 -9.61
C PHE A 82 4.27 2.59 -9.90
N ARG A 83 3.75 2.26 -11.07
CA ARG A 83 3.56 0.89 -11.57
C ARG A 83 4.09 0.81 -13.00
N ASN A 84 4.61 -0.34 -13.38
CA ASN A 84 4.92 -0.63 -14.77
C ASN A 84 3.71 -1.33 -15.40
N ILE A 85 3.05 -0.66 -16.33
CA ILE A 85 1.87 -1.15 -17.04
C ILE A 85 2.34 -1.86 -18.32
N ARG A 86 1.94 -3.12 -18.49
CA ARG A 86 2.25 -3.89 -19.69
C ARG A 86 1.06 -3.85 -20.64
N GLU A 87 1.35 -3.72 -21.94
CA GLU A 87 0.36 -4.02 -22.98
C GLU A 87 0.07 -5.54 -22.95
N LEU A 88 -1.21 -5.89 -23.03
CA LEU A 88 -1.72 -7.27 -22.97
C LEU A 88 -1.66 -7.96 -24.34
#